data_AF-A0AAE4Z2Z4-F1
#
_entry.id   AF-A0AAE4Z2Z4-F1
#
_cell.length_a   1.000
_cell.length_b   1.000
_cell.length_c   1.000
_cell.angle_alpha   90.00
_cell.angle_beta   90.00
_cell.angle_gamma   90.00
#
_symmetry.space_group_name_H-M   'P 1'
#
loop_
_entity.id
_entity.type
_entity.pdbx_description
1 polymer ?
#
loop_
_entity_poly.entity_id
_entity_poly.type
_entity_poly.pdbx_seq_one_letter_code
_entity_poly.pdbx_strand_id
1 'polypeptide(L)'
;MKHLIKLELERFPLKPHLLGVILANIIILALSVSVSSTFATTSMQSIPSGLPPLQLSTIAIAKLLIKTTLIVWQSVLIATIIVEEYQSKTIMLLYTYPINRKKMIAAKITLVCGIMLIFYLSSEVFQHMAIYIFSRYISFITYQLDNILIQLVIIISAILLGLVPLYIGMIRKSTIATIVSSLIIVCITSNSQGSTAGLISVPAVAITFGVIGLIFTVLVIKKIITSDLY
;
A
#
# COMPACT_ATOMS: atom_id res chain seq x y z
N MET A 1 24.02 10.69 -3.06
CA MET A 1 22.71 10.06 -2.74
C MET A 1 21.86 10.95 -1.84
N LYS A 2 22.28 11.25 -0.60
CA LYS A 2 21.49 12.05 0.36
C LYS A 2 21.06 13.44 -0.15
N HIS A 3 21.93 14.15 -0.85
CA HIS A 3 21.63 15.47 -1.45
C HIS A 3 20.53 15.41 -2.52
N LEU A 4 20.52 14.38 -3.38
CA LEU A 4 19.51 14.20 -4.42
C LEU A 4 18.14 13.90 -3.81
N ILE A 5 18.10 13.08 -2.76
CA ILE A 5 16.86 12.75 -2.03
C ILE A 5 16.28 14.00 -1.36
N LYS A 6 17.14 14.85 -0.77
CA LYS A 6 16.71 16.10 -0.14
C LYS A 6 16.06 17.05 -1.16
N LEU A 7 16.67 17.23 -2.33
CA LEU A 7 16.13 18.07 -3.39
C LEU A 7 14.78 17.58 -3.94
N GLU A 8 14.62 16.25 -4.09
CA GLU A 8 13.35 15.66 -4.52
C GLU A 8 12.25 15.83 -3.46
N LEU A 9 12.59 15.73 -2.16
CA LEU A 9 11.65 15.94 -1.05
C LEU A 9 11.17 17.40 -0.96
N GLU A 10 12.06 18.35 -1.27
CA GLU A 10 11.77 19.80 -1.21
C GLU A 10 10.92 20.26 -2.41
N ARG A 11 11.05 19.58 -3.55
CA ARG A 11 10.29 19.86 -4.76
C ARG A 11 8.86 19.33 -4.71
N PHE A 12 8.60 18.30 -3.90
CA PHE A 12 7.30 17.62 -3.85
C PHE A 12 6.43 18.13 -2.68
N PRO A 13 5.24 18.69 -2.91
CA PRO A 13 4.35 19.11 -1.83
C PRO A 13 3.73 17.88 -1.15
N LEU A 14 4.42 17.37 -0.13
CA LEU A 14 3.95 16.22 0.67
C LEU A 14 2.69 16.50 1.49
N LYS A 15 2.41 17.78 1.76
CA LYS A 15 1.31 18.25 2.62
C LYS A 15 -0.08 17.78 2.16
N PRO A 16 -0.54 18.02 0.91
CA PRO A 16 -1.84 17.54 0.44
C PRO A 16 -1.93 16.02 0.46
N HIS A 17 -0.82 15.32 0.17
CA HIS A 17 -0.83 13.86 0.17
C HIS A 17 -0.92 13.28 1.58
N LEU A 18 -0.24 13.88 2.55
CA LEU A 18 -0.36 13.51 3.96
C LEU A 18 -1.79 13.71 4.47
N LEU A 19 -2.43 14.82 4.11
CA LEU A 19 -3.81 15.12 4.48
C LEU A 19 -4.78 14.08 3.93
N GLY A 20 -4.58 13.67 2.66
CA GLY A 20 -5.37 12.58 2.05
C GLY A 20 -5.26 11.26 2.81
N VAL A 21 -4.05 10.87 3.24
CA VAL A 21 -3.85 9.64 4.04
C VAL A 21 -4.49 9.74 5.42
N ILE A 22 -4.39 10.89 6.09
CA ILE A 22 -5.05 11.12 7.38
C ILE A 22 -6.57 10.99 7.23
N LEU A 23 -7.15 11.64 6.23
CA LEU A 23 -8.59 11.57 5.95
C LEU A 23 -9.03 10.13 5.64
N ALA A 24 -8.25 9.41 4.84
CA ALA A 24 -8.52 8.01 4.52
C ALA A 24 -8.53 7.11 5.76
N ASN A 25 -7.56 7.28 6.68
CA ASN A 25 -7.55 6.54 7.94
C ASN A 25 -8.80 6.81 8.79
N ILE A 26 -9.25 8.06 8.87
CA ILE A 26 -10.48 8.43 9.60
C ILE A 26 -11.71 7.75 8.97
N ILE A 27 -11.80 7.76 7.63
CA ILE A 27 -12.90 7.12 6.90
C ILE A 27 -12.88 5.60 7.11
N ILE A 28 -11.71 4.96 7.05
CA ILE A 28 -11.57 3.51 7.25
C ILE A 28 -11.95 3.13 8.68
N LEU A 29 -11.57 3.93 9.68
CA LEU A 29 -11.99 3.72 11.06
C LEU A 29 -13.51 3.78 11.20
N ALA A 30 -14.14 4.83 10.65
CA ALA A 30 -15.60 4.99 10.69
C ALA A 30 -16.32 3.82 10.00
N LEU A 31 -15.82 3.38 8.84
CA LEU A 31 -16.37 2.24 8.11
C LEU A 31 -16.18 0.92 8.89
N SER A 32 -15.02 0.71 9.51
CA SER A 32 -14.75 -0.49 10.29
C SER A 32 -15.65 -0.60 11.53
N VAL A 33 -15.91 0.52 12.21
CA VAL A 33 -16.82 0.58 13.35
C VAL A 33 -18.27 0.35 12.91
N SER A 34 -18.73 0.98 11.81
CA SER A 34 -20.10 0.80 11.34
C SER A 34 -20.39 -0.65 10.96
N VAL A 35 -19.46 -1.29 10.24
CA VAL A 35 -19.55 -2.71 9.89
C VAL A 35 -19.60 -3.60 11.14
N SER A 36 -18.82 -3.28 12.16
CA SER A 36 -18.84 -4.05 13.42
C SER A 36 -20.18 -3.95 14.15
N SER A 37 -20.82 -2.77 14.12
CA SER A 37 -22.12 -2.58 14.74
C SER A 37 -23.24 -3.36 14.03
N THR A 38 -23.18 -3.51 12.70
CA THR A 38 -24.19 -4.27 11.93
C THR A 38 -24.00 -5.78 12.07
N PHE A 39 -22.76 -6.27 12.18
CA PHE A 39 -22.50 -7.68 12.46
C PHE A 39 -22.92 -8.06 13.88
N ALA A 40 -22.76 -7.16 14.86
CA ALA A 40 -23.23 -7.36 16.22
C ALA A 40 -24.77 -7.46 16.31
N THR A 41 -25.51 -6.62 15.58
CA THR A 41 -26.99 -6.67 15.58
C THR A 41 -27.55 -7.87 14.81
N THR A 42 -26.88 -8.31 13.73
CA THR A 42 -27.30 -9.50 12.96
C THR A 42 -27.16 -10.80 13.77
N SER A 43 -26.25 -10.86 14.74
CA SER A 43 -26.16 -12.00 15.66
C SER A 43 -27.39 -12.19 16.58
N MET A 44 -28.27 -11.18 16.67
CA MET A 44 -29.52 -11.22 17.44
C MET A 44 -30.75 -11.61 16.59
N GLN A 45 -30.61 -11.73 15.26
CA GLN A 45 -31.64 -12.24 14.35
C GLN A 45 -31.11 -13.39 13.51
N SER A 46 -31.32 -14.61 14.02
CA SER A 46 -31.34 -15.90 13.32
C SER A 46 -30.56 -15.97 11.99
N ILE A 47 -29.28 -16.33 12.06
CA ILE A 47 -28.58 -16.90 10.90
C ILE A 47 -29.10 -18.34 10.75
N PRO A 48 -29.63 -18.76 9.59
CA PRO A 48 -29.99 -20.15 9.37
C PRO A 48 -28.72 -21.01 9.46
N SER A 49 -28.82 -22.03 10.30
CA SER A 49 -27.80 -23.03 10.61
C SER A 49 -27.07 -23.55 9.37
N GLY A 50 -25.75 -23.36 9.30
CA GLY A 50 -24.91 -24.09 8.33
C GLY A 50 -23.65 -23.38 7.84
N LEU A 51 -23.52 -22.05 8.02
CA LEU A 51 -22.27 -21.36 7.71
C LEU A 51 -21.39 -21.23 8.96
N PRO A 52 -20.08 -21.51 8.88
CA PRO A 52 -19.17 -21.26 10.00
C PRO A 52 -19.29 -19.79 10.41
N PRO A 53 -19.23 -19.48 11.72
CA PRO A 53 -19.39 -18.12 12.19
C PRO A 53 -18.32 -17.26 11.51
N LEU A 54 -18.74 -16.36 10.63
CA LEU A 54 -17.89 -15.35 10.01
C LEU A 54 -17.51 -14.35 11.11
N GLN A 55 -16.66 -14.76 12.05
CA GLN A 55 -16.00 -13.89 13.03
C GLN A 55 -14.91 -13.11 12.29
N LEU A 56 -15.32 -12.29 11.31
CA LEU A 56 -14.47 -11.25 10.78
C LEU A 56 -14.35 -10.19 11.87
N SER A 57 -13.32 -10.35 12.70
CA SER A 57 -13.01 -9.38 13.74
C SER A 57 -12.83 -7.99 13.10
N THR A 58 -13.36 -6.97 13.75
CA THR A 58 -13.24 -5.55 13.37
C THR A 58 -11.82 -5.18 12.94
N ILE A 59 -10.83 -5.73 13.64
CA ILE A 59 -9.40 -5.54 13.37
C ILE A 59 -8.99 -6.06 11.99
N ALA A 60 -9.56 -7.17 11.54
CA ALA A 60 -9.21 -7.82 10.27
C ALA A 60 -9.75 -7.01 9.08
N ILE A 61 -10.97 -6.50 9.20
CA ILE A 61 -11.58 -5.64 8.17
C ILE A 61 -10.81 -4.31 8.08
N ALA A 62 -10.50 -3.70 9.22
CA ALA A 62 -9.69 -2.49 9.29
C ALA A 62 -8.31 -2.69 8.63
N LYS A 63 -7.60 -3.76 9.01
CA LYS A 63 -6.31 -4.12 8.43
C LYS A 63 -6.42 -4.26 6.91
N LEU A 64 -7.40 -5.01 6.40
CA LEU A 64 -7.60 -5.17 4.95
C LEU A 64 -7.75 -3.81 4.24
N LEU A 65 -8.66 -2.95 4.72
CA LEU A 65 -8.96 -1.67 4.11
C LEU A 65 -7.76 -0.71 4.10
N ILE A 66 -7.00 -0.68 5.20
CA ILE A 66 -5.76 0.11 5.29
C ILE A 66 -4.76 -0.36 4.24
N LYS A 67 -4.47 -1.67 4.20
CA LYS A 67 -3.49 -2.23 3.25
C LYS A 67 -3.87 -1.93 1.82
N THR A 68 -5.13 -2.15 1.47
CA THR A 68 -5.70 -1.88 0.16
C THR A 68 -5.56 -0.41 -0.23
N THR A 69 -5.96 0.50 0.65
CA THR A 69 -5.91 1.94 0.38
C THR A 69 -4.48 2.43 0.22
N LEU A 70 -3.57 1.94 1.06
CA LEU A 70 -2.15 2.29 1.00
C LEU A 70 -1.48 1.78 -0.29
N ILE A 71 -1.87 0.62 -0.83
CA ILE A 71 -1.36 0.14 -2.13
C ILE A 71 -1.80 1.06 -3.28
N VAL A 72 -3.07 1.51 -3.27
CA VAL A 72 -3.55 2.49 -4.27
C VAL A 72 -2.81 3.80 -4.11
N TRP A 73 -2.65 4.27 -2.87
CA TRP A 73 -1.94 5.51 -2.56
C TRP A 73 -0.48 5.48 -3.00
N GLN A 74 0.20 4.36 -2.77
CA GLN A 74 1.55 4.11 -3.25
C GLN A 74 1.64 4.28 -4.77
N SER A 75 0.65 3.77 -5.48
CA SER A 75 0.61 3.82 -6.95
C SER A 75 0.39 5.23 -7.47
N VAL A 76 -0.38 6.04 -6.75
CA VAL A 76 -0.52 7.48 -7.04
C VAL A 76 0.81 8.21 -6.84
N LEU A 77 1.52 7.97 -5.74
CA LEU A 77 2.85 8.57 -5.52
C LEU A 77 3.88 8.15 -6.57
N ILE A 78 3.85 6.87 -6.99
CA ILE A 78 4.70 6.39 -8.09
C ILE A 78 4.34 7.08 -9.40
N ALA A 79 3.05 7.24 -9.69
CA ALA A 79 2.58 7.87 -10.91
C ALA A 79 3.07 9.32 -11.01
N THR A 80 2.97 10.10 -9.92
CA THR A 80 3.36 11.52 -9.92
C THR A 80 4.87 11.73 -9.85
N ILE A 81 5.58 10.98 -8.98
CA ILE A 81 7.04 11.19 -8.79
C ILE A 81 7.87 10.57 -9.90
N ILE A 82 7.42 9.42 -10.45
CA ILE A 82 8.20 8.65 -11.41
C ILE A 82 7.56 8.74 -12.79
N VAL A 83 6.31 8.33 -12.98
CA VAL A 83 5.74 8.16 -14.34
C VAL A 83 5.52 9.49 -15.06
N GLU A 84 5.09 10.54 -14.35
CA GLU A 84 4.82 11.86 -14.91
C GLU A 84 6.06 12.52 -15.55
N GLU A 85 7.24 12.34 -14.94
CA GLU A 85 8.51 12.82 -15.51
C GLU A 85 8.93 12.08 -16.79
N TYR A 86 8.53 10.82 -16.92
CA TYR A 86 8.81 10.01 -18.11
C TYR A 86 7.82 10.29 -19.24
N GLN A 87 6.59 10.69 -18.91
CA GLN A 87 5.55 11.06 -19.87
C GLN A 87 5.83 12.43 -20.51
N SER A 88 6.27 13.42 -19.72
CA SER A 88 6.40 14.82 -20.13
C SER A 88 7.68 15.18 -20.92
N LYS A 89 8.40 14.19 -21.47
CA LYS A 89 9.68 14.37 -22.21
C LYS A 89 10.79 15.11 -21.43
N THR A 90 10.68 15.27 -20.11
CA THR A 90 11.76 15.79 -19.25
C THR A 90 12.97 14.83 -19.16
N ILE A 91 12.86 13.63 -19.75
CA ILE A 91 13.97 12.74 -20.06
C ILE A 91 15.12 13.47 -20.80
N MET A 92 14.82 14.50 -21.62
CA MET A 92 15.84 15.31 -22.29
C MET A 92 16.68 16.16 -21.33
N LEU A 93 16.08 16.64 -20.25
CA LEU A 93 16.79 17.34 -19.17
C LEU A 93 17.59 16.37 -18.27
N LEU A 94 17.15 15.11 -18.15
CA LEU A 94 17.96 14.04 -17.54
C LEU A 94 19.16 13.64 -18.42
N TYR A 95 19.13 13.85 -19.75
CA TYR A 95 20.27 13.54 -20.64
C TYR A 95 21.45 14.50 -20.45
N THR A 96 21.22 15.72 -19.98
CA THR A 96 22.28 16.67 -19.64
C THR A 96 22.96 16.35 -18.31
N TYR A 97 22.35 15.50 -17.46
CA TYR A 97 22.88 15.21 -16.14
C TYR A 97 23.98 14.13 -16.21
N PRO A 98 25.23 14.41 -15.83
CA PRO A 98 26.36 13.47 -15.89
C PRO A 98 26.32 12.42 -14.77
N ILE A 99 25.13 11.96 -14.37
CA ILE A 99 24.90 10.96 -13.32
C ILE A 99 24.29 9.70 -13.93
N ASN A 100 24.84 8.54 -13.57
CA ASN A 100 24.30 7.23 -13.96
C ASN A 100 22.81 7.10 -13.63
N ARG A 101 21.97 7.02 -14.67
CA ARG A 101 20.49 6.93 -14.62
C ARG A 101 19.97 5.88 -13.66
N LYS A 102 20.65 4.73 -13.60
CA LYS A 102 20.35 3.63 -12.66
C LYS A 102 20.30 4.11 -11.21
N LYS A 103 21.22 4.98 -10.81
CA LYS A 103 21.31 5.51 -9.44
C LYS A 103 20.22 6.55 -9.16
N MET A 104 19.80 7.29 -10.18
CA MET A 104 18.74 8.30 -10.05
C MET A 104 17.36 7.65 -9.88
N ILE A 105 17.04 6.66 -10.70
CA ILE A 105 15.80 5.88 -10.58
C ILE A 105 15.77 5.09 -9.26
N ALA A 106 16.87 4.43 -8.91
CA ALA A 106 16.96 3.71 -7.63
C ALA A 106 16.76 4.66 -6.43
N ALA A 107 17.28 5.89 -6.50
CA ALA A 107 17.04 6.89 -5.47
C ALA A 107 15.56 7.28 -5.35
N LYS A 108 14.85 7.46 -6.47
CA LYS A 108 13.41 7.76 -6.48
C LYS A 108 12.58 6.60 -5.92
N ILE A 109 12.85 5.37 -6.33
CA ILE A 109 12.17 4.18 -5.81
C ILE A 109 12.41 4.05 -4.30
N THR A 110 13.65 4.27 -3.85
CA THR A 110 14.00 4.24 -2.42
C THR A 110 13.28 5.33 -1.63
N LEU A 111 13.15 6.53 -2.21
CA LEU A 111 12.42 7.65 -1.61
C LEU A 111 10.94 7.29 -1.43
N VAL A 112 10.28 6.80 -2.49
CA VAL A 112 8.87 6.37 -2.43
C VAL A 112 8.68 5.26 -1.40
N CYS A 113 9.56 4.25 -1.41
CA CYS A 113 9.53 3.16 -0.43
C CYS A 113 9.64 3.68 1.01
N GLY A 114 10.56 4.63 1.27
CA GLY A 114 10.74 5.24 2.59
C GLY A 114 9.52 6.03 3.07
N ILE A 115 8.92 6.85 2.20
CA ILE A 115 7.69 7.59 2.53
C ILE A 115 6.55 6.62 2.83
N MET A 116 6.38 5.59 2.01
CA MET A 116 5.32 4.60 2.19
C MET A 116 5.49 3.80 3.48
N LEU A 117 6.72 3.47 3.87
CA LEU A 117 7.01 2.79 5.13
C LEU A 117 6.53 3.62 6.32
N ILE A 118 6.83 4.93 6.33
CA ILE A 118 6.39 5.86 7.37
C ILE A 118 4.86 5.94 7.41
N PHE A 119 4.20 6.03 6.26
CA PHE A 119 2.74 6.06 6.18
C PHE A 119 2.11 4.76 6.70
N TYR A 120 2.67 3.61 6.34
CA TYR A 120 2.17 2.32 6.79
C TYR A 120 2.28 2.14 8.31
N LEU A 121 3.45 2.49 8.88
CA LEU A 121 3.65 2.42 10.32
C LEU A 121 2.70 3.36 11.06
N SER A 122 2.56 4.60 10.58
CA SER A 122 1.67 5.58 11.18
C SER A 122 0.21 5.13 11.14
N SER A 123 -0.26 4.62 9.99
CA SER A 123 -1.61 4.08 9.82
C SER A 123 -1.88 2.86 10.71
N GLU A 124 -0.96 1.90 10.79
CA GLU A 124 -1.11 0.72 11.65
C GLU A 124 -1.17 1.13 13.13
N VAL A 125 -0.25 1.98 13.60
CA VAL A 125 -0.25 2.46 14.99
C VAL A 125 -1.55 3.21 15.31
N PHE A 126 -1.98 4.11 14.42
CA PHE A 126 -3.24 4.85 14.59
C PHE A 126 -4.44 3.90 14.72
N GLN A 127 -4.52 2.87 13.87
CA GLN A 127 -5.63 1.94 13.88
C GLN A 127 -5.64 1.05 15.14
N HIS A 128 -4.47 0.55 15.57
CA HIS A 128 -4.35 -0.22 16.81
C HIS A 128 -4.78 0.61 18.02
N MET A 129 -4.33 1.88 18.10
CA MET A 129 -4.72 2.79 19.17
C MET A 129 -6.23 3.07 19.17
N ALA A 130 -6.80 3.34 18.00
CA ALA A 130 -8.23 3.65 17.87
C ALA A 130 -9.11 2.45 18.26
N ILE A 131 -8.73 1.23 17.85
CA ILE A 131 -9.47 0.00 18.18
C ILE A 131 -9.30 -0.35 19.66
N TYR A 132 -8.11 -0.13 20.24
CA TYR A 132 -7.89 -0.31 21.68
C TYR A 132 -8.80 0.62 22.52
N ILE A 133 -8.94 1.88 22.12
CA ILE A 133 -9.86 2.82 22.76
C ILE A 133 -11.30 2.33 22.63
N PHE A 134 -11.72 1.92 21.43
CA PHE A 134 -13.08 1.40 21.19
C PHE A 134 -13.39 0.13 21.99
N SER A 135 -12.42 -0.78 22.11
CA SER A 135 -12.51 -2.00 22.92
C SER A 135 -12.78 -1.72 24.39
N ARG A 136 -12.32 -0.58 24.92
CA ARG A 136 -12.60 -0.18 26.31
C ARG A 136 -14.04 0.29 26.54
N TYR A 137 -14.72 0.74 25.49
CA TYR A 137 -16.12 1.16 25.55
C TYR A 137 -17.10 0.03 25.15
N ILE A 138 -16.64 -0.99 24.41
CA ILE A 138 -17.49 -2.09 23.90
C ILE A 138 -16.84 -3.44 24.22
N SER A 139 -17.44 -4.21 25.14
CA SER A 139 -16.96 -5.50 25.65
C SER A 139 -16.86 -6.66 24.63
N PHE A 140 -17.21 -6.44 23.35
CA PHE A 140 -17.22 -7.46 22.30
C PHE A 140 -15.93 -7.53 21.47
N ILE A 141 -14.92 -6.70 21.74
CA ILE A 141 -13.67 -6.66 20.96
C ILE A 141 -12.57 -7.38 21.74
N THR A 142 -12.21 -8.59 21.31
CA THR A 142 -11.03 -9.31 21.83
C THR A 142 -9.80 -8.78 21.11
N TYR A 143 -8.92 -8.08 21.84
CA TYR A 143 -7.65 -7.60 21.33
C TYR A 143 -6.57 -8.70 21.50
N GLN A 144 -6.00 -9.16 20.40
CA GLN A 144 -4.81 -10.00 20.40
C GLN A 144 -3.69 -9.24 19.70
N LEU A 145 -2.56 -9.09 20.40
CA LEU A 145 -1.33 -8.63 19.80
C LEU A 145 -0.78 -9.75 18.93
N ASP A 146 -0.85 -9.57 17.62
CA ASP A 146 -0.09 -10.38 16.69
C ASP A 146 1.41 -10.13 16.90
N ASN A 147 2.23 -11.13 16.55
CA ASN A 147 3.68 -10.97 16.58
C ASN A 147 4.13 -9.81 15.69
N ILE A 148 4.77 -8.81 16.31
CA ILE A 148 5.26 -7.58 15.66
C ILE A 148 6.17 -7.90 14.46
N LEU A 149 6.98 -8.98 14.57
CA LEU A 149 7.85 -9.44 13.48
C LEU A 149 7.07 -9.86 12.24
N ILE A 150 5.96 -10.58 12.43
CA ILE A 150 5.13 -11.07 11.31
C ILE A 150 4.45 -9.88 10.63
N GLN A 151 3.96 -8.93 11.41
CA GLN A 151 3.34 -7.71 10.89
C GLN A 151 4.34 -6.88 10.09
N LEU A 152 5.57 -6.75 10.56
CA LEU A 152 6.63 -6.03 9.85
C LEU A 152 6.98 -6.70 8.51
N VAL A 153 7.05 -8.03 8.45
CA VAL A 153 7.25 -8.78 7.20
C VAL A 153 6.10 -8.54 6.21
N ILE A 154 4.85 -8.50 6.69
CA ILE A 154 3.68 -8.24 5.85
C ILE A 154 3.70 -6.80 5.31
N ILE A 155 4.09 -5.82 6.13
CA ILE A 155 4.21 -4.42 5.71
C ILE A 155 5.24 -4.29 4.58
N ILE A 156 6.44 -4.86 4.78
CA ILE A 156 7.50 -4.83 3.77
C ILE A 156 7.02 -5.50 2.48
N SER A 157 6.38 -6.66 2.60
CA SER A 157 5.85 -7.39 1.45
C SER A 157 4.78 -6.61 0.68
N ALA A 158 3.90 -5.90 1.39
CA ALA A 158 2.88 -5.05 0.78
C ALA A 158 3.48 -3.85 0.04
N ILE A 159 4.50 -3.21 0.61
CA ILE A 159 5.23 -2.11 -0.06
C ILE A 159 5.92 -2.62 -1.33
N LEU A 160 6.53 -3.81 -1.27
CA LEU A 160 7.14 -4.45 -2.43
C LEU A 160 6.10 -4.77 -3.51
N LEU A 161 4.94 -5.30 -3.14
CA LEU A 161 3.84 -5.55 -4.07
C LEU A 161 3.31 -4.26 -4.69
N GLY A 162 3.23 -3.17 -3.92
CA GLY A 162 2.83 -1.85 -4.40
C GLY A 162 3.81 -1.20 -5.37
N LEU A 163 4.98 -1.82 -5.62
CA LEU A 163 5.89 -1.44 -6.72
C LEU A 163 5.51 -2.08 -8.07
N VAL A 164 4.66 -3.10 -8.12
CA VAL A 164 4.23 -3.73 -9.39
C VAL A 164 3.57 -2.73 -10.36
N PRO A 165 2.67 -1.83 -9.91
CA PRO A 165 2.08 -0.79 -10.78
C PRO A 165 3.11 0.06 -11.51
N LEU A 166 4.29 0.27 -10.91
CA LEU A 166 5.41 0.99 -11.52
C LEU A 166 5.82 0.36 -12.85
N TYR A 167 5.90 -0.97 -12.92
CA TYR A 167 6.25 -1.69 -14.15
C TYR A 167 5.26 -1.40 -15.28
N ILE A 168 3.96 -1.49 -14.99
CA ILE A 168 2.91 -1.24 -15.98
C ILE A 168 2.91 0.23 -16.41
N GLY A 169 3.01 1.17 -15.46
CA GLY A 169 3.02 2.61 -15.74
C GLY A 169 4.19 3.02 -16.62
N MET A 170 5.37 2.42 -16.42
CA MET A 170 6.56 2.69 -17.23
C MET A 170 6.47 2.12 -18.65
N ILE A 171 5.84 0.96 -18.84
CA ILE A 171 5.63 0.39 -20.19
C ILE A 171 4.68 1.27 -21.00
N ARG A 172 3.59 1.72 -20.37
CA ARG A 172 2.54 2.51 -21.02
C ARG A 172 2.83 4.01 -21.05
N LYS A 173 3.86 4.48 -20.34
CA LYS A 173 4.21 5.90 -20.13
C LYS A 173 2.98 6.74 -19.75
N SER A 174 2.16 6.23 -18.83
CA SER A 174 0.87 6.83 -18.49
C SER A 174 0.59 6.73 -17.00
N THR A 175 0.33 7.88 -16.38
CA THR A 175 -0.06 8.00 -14.96
C THR A 175 -1.34 7.22 -14.67
N ILE A 176 -2.35 7.33 -15.53
CA ILE A 176 -3.64 6.64 -15.43
C ILE A 176 -3.46 5.12 -15.43
N ALA A 177 -2.62 4.58 -16.32
CA ALA A 177 -2.35 3.14 -16.40
C ALA A 177 -1.74 2.58 -15.10
N THR A 178 -0.88 3.36 -14.43
CA THR A 178 -0.31 3.02 -13.12
C THR A 178 -1.40 2.86 -12.06
N ILE A 179 -2.34 3.80 -11.99
CA ILE A 179 -3.41 3.81 -10.98
C ILE A 179 -4.38 2.65 -11.25
N VAL A 180 -4.82 2.44 -12.49
CA VAL A 180 -5.74 1.35 -12.84
C VAL A 180 -5.11 -0.02 -12.56
N SER A 181 -3.81 -0.20 -12.86
CA SER A 181 -3.10 -1.44 -12.55
C SER A 181 -3.08 -1.75 -11.05
N SER A 182 -2.99 -0.72 -10.20
CA SER A 182 -3.02 -0.90 -8.75
C SER A 182 -4.37 -1.40 -8.25
N LEU A 183 -5.47 -0.95 -8.85
CA LEU A 183 -6.82 -1.41 -8.50
C LEU A 183 -6.99 -2.90 -8.81
N ILE A 184 -6.47 -3.36 -9.94
CA ILE A 184 -6.50 -4.79 -10.31
C ILE A 184 -5.72 -5.62 -9.28
N ILE A 185 -4.52 -5.17 -8.89
CA ILE A 185 -3.69 -5.86 -7.89
C ILE A 185 -4.41 -5.90 -6.54
N VAL A 186 -5.03 -4.80 -6.14
CA VAL A 186 -5.82 -4.71 -4.92
C VAL A 186 -6.99 -5.70 -4.94
N CYS A 187 -7.74 -5.83 -6.03
CA CYS A 187 -8.85 -6.78 -6.13
C CYS A 187 -8.40 -8.23 -5.91
N ILE A 188 -7.23 -8.60 -6.44
CA ILE A 188 -6.64 -9.93 -6.26
C ILE A 188 -6.19 -10.12 -4.80
N THR A 189 -5.53 -9.10 -4.26
CA THR A 189 -4.89 -9.14 -2.93
C THR A 189 -5.90 -9.08 -1.78
N SER A 190 -7.03 -8.38 -1.99
CA SER A 190 -8.07 -8.14 -0.99
C SER A 190 -9.11 -9.26 -0.91
N ASN A 191 -8.88 -10.40 -1.58
CA ASN A 191 -9.75 -11.55 -1.42
C ASN A 191 -9.61 -12.11 0.02
N SER A 192 -10.69 -12.04 0.79
CA SER A 192 -10.76 -12.60 2.15
C SER A 192 -11.52 -13.92 2.09
N GLN A 193 -10.84 -15.04 2.31
CA GLN A 193 -11.47 -16.37 2.41
C GLN A 193 -12.02 -16.60 3.83
N GLY A 194 -13.00 -15.80 4.24
CA GLY A 194 -13.90 -16.10 5.36
C GLY A 194 -13.38 -15.92 6.80
N SER A 195 -12.10 -15.58 7.04
CA SER A 195 -11.59 -15.34 8.40
C SER A 195 -10.36 -14.43 8.47
N THR A 196 -9.55 -14.38 7.42
CA THR A 196 -8.31 -13.58 7.39
C THR A 196 -8.53 -12.21 6.77
N ALA A 197 -7.72 -11.23 7.20
CA ALA A 197 -7.67 -9.85 6.68
C ALA A 197 -7.12 -9.75 5.23
N GLY A 198 -7.58 -10.61 4.32
CA GLY A 198 -7.12 -10.77 2.94
C GLY A 198 -5.95 -11.74 2.77
N LEU A 199 -5.71 -12.16 1.51
CA LEU A 199 -4.61 -13.04 1.13
C LEU A 199 -3.24 -12.52 1.61
N ILE A 200 -3.04 -11.20 1.55
CA ILE A 200 -1.78 -10.57 1.97
C ILE A 200 -1.54 -10.58 3.48
N SER A 201 -2.56 -10.87 4.28
CA SER A 201 -2.40 -11.01 5.72
C SER A 201 -1.86 -12.40 6.11
N VAL A 202 -1.87 -13.37 5.19
CA VAL A 202 -1.20 -14.66 5.39
C VAL A 202 0.29 -14.47 5.13
N PRO A 203 1.18 -14.71 6.11
CA PRO A 203 2.61 -14.41 5.97
C PRO A 203 3.27 -15.10 4.78
N ALA A 204 2.94 -16.37 4.54
CA ALA A 204 3.47 -17.13 3.40
C ALA A 204 3.09 -16.50 2.04
N VAL A 205 1.85 -16.06 1.91
CA VAL A 205 1.34 -15.42 0.68
C VAL A 205 1.88 -14.00 0.53
N ALA A 206 2.06 -13.27 1.64
CA ALA A 206 2.69 -11.96 1.62
C ALA A 206 4.12 -12.05 1.05
N ILE A 207 4.91 -13.02 1.50
CA ILE A 207 6.29 -13.22 1.04
C ILE A 207 6.33 -13.48 -0.47
N THR A 208 5.46 -14.35 -1.00
CA THR A 208 5.43 -14.62 -2.45
C THR A 208 5.08 -13.37 -3.25
N PHE A 209 4.09 -12.59 -2.80
CA PHE A 209 3.76 -11.30 -3.42
C PHE A 209 4.89 -10.27 -3.32
N GLY A 210 5.62 -10.22 -2.21
CA GLY A 210 6.79 -9.36 -2.04
C GLY A 210 7.92 -9.72 -3.01
N VAL A 211 8.19 -11.01 -3.19
CA VAL A 211 9.17 -11.51 -4.18
C VAL A 211 8.77 -11.13 -5.60
N ILE A 212 7.48 -11.28 -5.94
CA ILE A 212 6.93 -10.86 -7.24
C ILE A 212 7.16 -9.35 -7.46
N GLY A 213 6.87 -8.53 -6.46
CA GLY A 213 7.13 -7.09 -6.50
C GLY A 213 8.59 -6.72 -6.73
N LEU A 214 9.52 -7.43 -6.08
CA LEU A 214 10.96 -7.25 -6.30
C LEU A 214 11.38 -7.61 -7.73
N ILE A 215 10.90 -8.74 -8.26
CA ILE A 215 11.20 -9.18 -9.63
C ILE A 215 10.76 -8.11 -10.63
N PHE A 216 9.54 -7.60 -10.50
CA PHE A 216 9.05 -6.53 -11.37
C PHE A 216 9.88 -5.25 -11.26
N THR A 217 10.32 -4.88 -10.05
CA THR A 217 11.18 -3.71 -9.84
C THR A 217 12.53 -3.87 -10.55
N VAL A 218 13.14 -5.05 -10.50
CA VAL A 218 14.39 -5.34 -11.22
C VAL A 218 14.17 -5.32 -12.74
N LEU A 219 13.05 -5.85 -13.22
CA LEU A 219 12.69 -5.81 -14.65
C LEU A 219 12.50 -4.38 -15.15
N VAL A 220 11.90 -3.50 -14.34
CA VAL A 220 11.81 -2.07 -14.65
C VAL A 220 13.19 -1.48 -14.86
N ILE A 221 14.09 -1.67 -13.89
CA ILE A 221 15.44 -1.09 -13.95
C ILE A 221 16.16 -1.60 -15.19
N LYS A 222 16.07 -2.90 -15.49
CA LYS A 222 16.65 -3.48 -16.72
C LYS A 222 16.05 -2.87 -17.98
N LYS A 223 14.72 -2.75 -18.05
CA LYS A 223 14.02 -2.23 -19.23
C LYS A 223 14.41 -0.80 -19.56
N ILE A 224 14.54 0.07 -18.55
CA ILE A 224 14.98 1.46 -18.72
C ILE A 224 16.40 1.54 -19.29
N ILE A 225 17.29 0.64 -18.87
CA ILE A 225 18.67 0.61 -19.35
C ILE A 225 18.72 0.20 -20.84
N THR A 226 17.90 -0.77 -21.24
CA THR A 226 17.87 -1.27 -22.62
C THR A 226 17.14 -0.35 -23.58
N SER A 227 16.13 0.40 -23.12
CA SER A 227 15.38 1.34 -23.97
C SER A 227 16.16 2.60 -24.33
N ASP A 228 17.30 2.85 -23.69
CA ASP A 228 18.20 3.98 -23.97
C ASP A 228 19.36 3.60 -24.92
N LEU A 229 19.46 2.33 -25.34
CA LEU A 229 20.49 1.84 -26.28
C LEU A 229 20.07 1.90 -27.75
N TYR A 230 18.83 2.33 -28.04
CA TYR A 230 18.25 2.48 -29.38
C TYR A 230 17.47 3.79 -29.45
#